data_AF-A0A1F4HB77-F1
#
_entry.id   AF-A0A1F4HB77-F1
#
_cell.length_a   1.000
_cell.length_b   1.000
_cell.length_c   1.000
_cell.angle_alpha   90.00
_cell.angle_beta   90.00
_cell.angle_gamma   90.00
#
_symmetry.space_group_name_H-M   'P 1'
#
loop_
_entity.id
_entity.type
_entity.pdbx_description
1 polymer ?
#
loop_
_entity_poly.entity_id
_entity_poly.type
_entity_poly.pdbx_seq_one_letter_code
_entity_poly.pdbx_strand_id
1 'polypeptide(L)'
;MSEQETKRWALVPYAASSPARVQVAGRQLAIAAQLKQDIERGRLVAILKRVSPEDAVIFLSSTQVLDVGLIERFADHWNWGCLSRNTVLPWSLDFIERFEDRWVWQAYFDSYAMPSNTSLPWSLDLIERFESRWNWLQLSEHEGLPWSPELIARFEDRWCWWNSYNGKDGFSENRSLPWSLKLIERFEDKWSWGGLSKNNALTWSLELIERFEDHWRWGALSNNDGLPWSPEFIERFGDRWKWEELSGNEGLPWSVEIIERYEDRWYWEGAKGHWDVVVGLSCNSSLPFSFELIERYKDRWDWSSLSRNEGVPWSLEFIKPFEDRCDFDMLSYNKSLLYSLELIERYEDRWTWSALSWNTALPWSLEFIEQYEDRWDWEHLSENTALPWSLEFIERYEDRWNWMNLSKNTALPWSLQLVERYEDRWCWSNLSENGTVAQYLMRPADIIEIMTKHLIELEVIRGMKEDAIDETDTDFEALLDECFTKTSPRSY
;
A
#
# COMPACT_ATOMS: atom_id res chain seq x y z
N MET A 1 46.37 -23.07 73.06
CA MET A 1 45.16 -23.82 73.46
C MET A 1 44.09 -22.81 73.79
N SER A 2 42.93 -22.94 73.13
CA SER A 2 41.61 -22.29 73.34
C SER A 2 41.54 -20.76 73.33
N GLU A 3 40.49 -20.08 72.90
CA GLU A 3 39.27 -20.40 72.15
C GLU A 3 38.69 -19.04 71.69
N GLN A 4 37.98 -19.08 70.56
CA GLN A 4 37.02 -18.14 69.96
C GLN A 4 36.64 -16.84 70.70
N GLU A 5 36.66 -15.72 69.96
CA GLU A 5 35.41 -15.00 69.67
C GLU A 5 35.53 -14.09 68.43
N THR A 6 34.48 -14.17 67.60
CA THR A 6 34.44 -13.83 66.18
C THR A 6 33.80 -12.45 66.00
N LYS A 7 34.48 -11.49 65.36
CA LYS A 7 33.82 -10.31 64.76
C LYS A 7 34.17 -10.19 63.29
N ARG A 8 33.29 -10.77 62.47
CA ARG A 8 33.17 -10.55 61.03
C ARG A 8 32.81 -9.08 60.78
N TRP A 9 33.75 -8.27 60.29
CA TRP A 9 33.41 -7.12 59.46
C TRP A 9 33.18 -7.62 58.04
N ALA A 10 31.93 -7.94 57.73
CA ALA A 10 31.50 -8.12 56.35
C ALA A 10 31.56 -6.75 55.66
N LEU A 11 32.49 -6.58 54.72
CA LEU A 11 32.38 -5.63 53.63
C LEU A 11 31.11 -6.01 52.85
N VAL A 12 29.99 -5.39 53.19
CA VAL A 12 28.80 -5.42 52.35
C VAL A 12 29.06 -4.48 51.16
N PRO A 13 28.94 -4.95 49.90
CA PRO A 13 29.12 -4.10 48.75
C PRO A 13 28.02 -3.04 48.69
N TYR A 14 28.44 -1.84 48.29
CA TYR A 14 27.64 -0.65 48.06
C TYR A 14 26.53 -0.92 47.02
N ALA A 15 25.35 -1.35 47.46
CA ALA A 15 24.20 -1.61 46.58
C ALA A 15 22.89 -1.02 47.15
N ALA A 16 22.97 0.17 47.76
CA ALA A 16 21.82 0.92 48.29
C ALA A 16 21.63 2.29 47.60
N SER A 17 21.99 2.41 46.31
CA SER A 17 21.52 3.50 45.43
C SER A 17 20.31 2.99 44.63
N SER A 18 19.26 2.57 45.32
CA SER A 18 18.08 3.38 45.68
C SER A 18 17.10 3.51 44.51
N PRO A 19 16.05 2.66 44.45
CA PRO A 19 14.91 2.80 43.56
C PRO A 19 14.33 4.22 43.45
N ALA A 20 14.52 5.07 44.48
CA ALA A 20 14.13 6.47 44.45
C ALA A 20 14.91 7.31 43.41
N ARG A 21 16.19 7.02 43.16
CA ARG A 21 16.96 7.71 42.09
C ARG A 21 16.46 7.31 40.71
N VAL A 22 16.09 6.03 40.52
CA VAL A 22 15.48 5.53 39.29
C VAL A 22 14.10 6.16 39.07
N GLN A 23 13.28 6.31 40.12
CA GLN A 23 11.99 6.99 40.03
C GLN A 23 12.12 8.49 39.70
N VAL A 24 13.09 9.19 40.30
CA VAL A 24 13.35 10.62 40.00
C VAL A 24 13.83 10.78 38.55
N ALA A 25 14.77 9.95 38.11
CA ALA A 25 15.23 9.95 36.72
C ALA A 25 14.08 9.64 35.75
N GLY A 26 13.20 8.67 36.08
CA GLY A 26 12.01 8.35 35.28
C GLY A 26 11.02 9.52 35.20
N ARG A 27 10.79 10.25 36.30
CA ARG A 27 9.95 11.47 36.29
C ARG A 27 10.57 12.59 35.46
N GLN A 28 11.87 12.81 35.59
CA GLN A 28 12.58 13.82 34.78
C GLN A 28 12.54 13.49 33.29
N LEU A 29 12.69 12.20 32.93
CA LEU A 29 12.57 11.73 31.56
C LEU A 29 11.15 11.95 31.01
N ALA A 30 10.12 11.65 31.80
CA ALA A 30 8.73 11.87 31.41
C ALA A 30 8.41 13.37 31.19
N ILE A 31 8.91 14.25 32.08
CA ILE A 31 8.76 15.70 31.92
C ILE A 31 9.48 16.19 30.66
N ALA A 32 10.71 15.72 30.40
CA ALA A 32 11.46 16.08 29.22
C ALA A 32 10.77 15.61 27.92
N ALA A 33 10.21 14.40 27.91
CA ALA A 33 9.44 13.88 26.78
C ALA A 33 8.17 14.71 26.53
N GLN A 34 7.43 15.06 27.59
CA GLN A 34 6.24 15.90 27.48
C GLN A 34 6.57 17.30 26.95
N LEU A 35 7.64 17.92 27.45
CA LEU A 35 8.11 19.23 26.98
C LEU A 35 8.50 19.18 25.50
N LYS A 36 9.19 18.12 25.07
CA LYS A 36 9.52 17.91 23.66
C LYS A 36 8.26 17.81 22.80
N GLN A 37 7.29 16.99 23.21
CA GLN A 37 6.02 16.86 22.49
C GLN A 37 5.24 18.19 22.42
N ASP A 38 5.25 18.98 23.49
CA ASP A 38 4.61 20.29 23.53
C ASP A 38 5.28 21.30 22.58
N ILE A 39 6.61 21.27 22.46
CA ILE A 39 7.37 22.10 21.53
C ILE A 39 7.07 21.71 20.08
N GLU A 40 7.14 20.41 19.75
CA GLU A 40 6.86 19.93 18.40
C GLU A 40 5.40 20.21 18.00
N ARG A 41 4.43 20.00 18.91
CA ARG A 41 3.03 20.38 18.67
C ARG A 41 2.92 21.88 18.36
N GLY A 42 3.54 22.74 19.17
CA GLY A 42 3.52 24.19 18.96
C GLY A 42 4.12 24.59 17.61
N ARG A 43 5.18 23.88 17.17
CA ARG A 43 5.79 24.08 15.86
C ARG A 43 4.87 23.66 14.73
N LEU A 44 4.24 22.49 14.81
CA LEU A 44 3.28 22.03 13.80
C LEU A 44 2.09 22.99 13.69
N VAL A 45 1.57 23.49 14.81
CA VAL A 45 0.51 24.51 14.82
C VAL A 45 0.94 25.78 14.09
N ALA A 46 2.18 26.22 14.28
CA ALA A 46 2.72 27.38 13.59
C ALA A 46 2.86 27.16 12.07
N ILE A 47 3.32 25.97 11.66
CA ILE A 47 3.41 25.58 10.25
C ILE A 47 2.02 25.54 9.62
N LEU A 48 1.07 24.82 10.25
CA LEU A 48 -0.29 24.66 9.73
C LEU A 48 -1.03 26.00 9.59
N LYS A 49 -0.71 26.99 10.41
CA LYS A 49 -1.25 28.35 10.23
C LYS A 49 -0.69 29.05 8.99
N ARG A 50 0.52 28.73 8.52
CA ARG A 50 1.18 29.43 7.41
C ARG A 50 0.83 28.87 6.04
N VAL A 51 0.53 27.58 5.97
CA VAL A 51 0.16 26.91 4.72
C VAL A 51 -1.25 27.27 4.27
N SER A 52 -1.62 26.81 3.07
CA SER A 52 -2.95 27.11 2.52
C SER A 52 -4.07 26.58 3.43
N PRO A 53 -5.24 27.27 3.48
CA PRO A 53 -6.42 26.78 4.17
C PRO A 53 -6.77 25.33 3.79
N GLU A 54 -6.68 25.01 2.49
CA GLU A 54 -6.98 23.69 1.96
C GLU A 54 -6.04 22.62 2.53
N ASP A 55 -4.73 22.88 2.54
CA ASP A 55 -3.71 21.97 3.06
C ASP A 55 -3.88 21.73 4.57
N ALA A 56 -4.13 22.80 5.33
CA ALA A 56 -4.37 22.72 6.76
C ALA A 56 -5.63 21.89 7.08
N VAL A 57 -6.73 22.13 6.37
CA VAL A 57 -7.98 21.39 6.54
C VAL A 57 -7.81 19.92 6.17
N ILE A 58 -7.15 19.61 5.06
CA ILE A 58 -6.87 18.23 4.64
C ILE A 58 -6.07 17.51 5.73
N PHE A 59 -4.98 18.11 6.20
CA PHE A 59 -4.14 17.52 7.24
C PHE A 59 -4.92 17.25 8.54
N LEU A 60 -5.69 18.23 9.00
CA LEU A 60 -6.50 18.12 10.21
C LEU A 60 -7.59 17.06 10.09
N SER A 61 -8.30 17.02 8.95
CA SER A 61 -9.39 16.08 8.70
C SER A 61 -8.92 14.63 8.65
N SER A 62 -7.70 14.38 8.15
CA SER A 62 -7.14 13.04 8.00
C SER A 62 -6.50 12.49 9.27
N THR A 63 -5.92 13.34 10.13
CA THR A 63 -4.97 12.88 11.18
C THR A 63 -5.47 13.04 12.61
N GLN A 64 -6.37 13.99 12.87
CA GLN A 64 -6.69 14.38 14.24
C GLN A 64 -7.88 13.62 14.81
N VAL A 65 -7.84 13.39 16.12
CA VAL A 65 -9.00 12.95 16.88
C VAL A 65 -9.90 14.17 17.11
N LEU A 66 -10.97 14.26 16.33
CA LEU A 66 -11.91 15.36 16.41
C LEU A 66 -13.13 14.93 17.23
N ASP A 67 -13.44 15.69 18.29
CA ASP A 67 -14.69 15.50 19.00
C ASP A 67 -15.88 16.00 18.17
N VAL A 68 -17.06 15.47 18.47
CA VAL A 68 -18.29 15.79 17.74
C VAL A 68 -18.58 17.29 17.74
N GLY A 69 -18.34 17.99 18.84
CA GLY A 69 -18.59 19.43 18.94
C GLY A 69 -17.68 20.26 18.05
N LEU A 70 -16.43 19.84 17.87
CA LEU A 70 -15.50 20.48 16.95
C LEU A 70 -15.87 20.23 15.48
N ILE A 71 -16.32 19.02 15.17
CA ILE A 71 -16.84 18.69 13.84
C ILE A 71 -18.07 19.55 13.52
N GLU A 72 -19.01 19.67 14.46
CA GLU A 72 -20.20 20.53 14.28
C GLU A 72 -19.85 22.00 14.10
N ARG A 73 -18.94 22.52 14.93
CA ARG A 73 -18.57 23.92 14.92
C ARG A 73 -18.05 24.40 13.56
N PHE A 74 -17.35 23.52 12.83
CA PHE A 74 -16.74 23.82 11.55
C PHE A 74 -17.27 22.92 10.43
N ALA A 75 -18.52 22.46 10.53
CA ALA A 75 -19.08 21.43 9.66
C ALA A 75 -18.98 21.75 8.16
N ASP A 76 -19.08 23.03 7.77
CA ASP A 76 -19.03 23.47 6.38
C ASP A 76 -17.61 23.68 5.84
N HIS A 77 -16.60 23.50 6.69
CA HIS A 77 -15.20 23.76 6.36
C HIS A 77 -14.32 22.51 6.44
N TRP A 78 -14.85 21.40 6.96
CA TRP A 78 -14.13 20.13 6.97
C TRP A 78 -14.13 19.46 5.60
N ASN A 79 -13.05 18.72 5.31
CA ASN A 79 -13.03 17.79 4.20
C ASN A 79 -13.71 16.49 4.62
N TRP A 80 -14.99 16.35 4.28
CA TRP A 80 -15.80 15.17 4.65
C TRP A 80 -15.33 13.87 4.00
N GLY A 81 -14.62 13.92 2.87
CA GLY A 81 -13.97 12.75 2.28
C GLY A 81 -12.83 12.23 3.17
N CYS A 82 -11.97 13.13 3.66
CA CYS A 82 -10.93 12.80 4.64
C CYS A 82 -11.53 12.32 5.97
N LEU A 83 -12.56 12.99 6.50
CA LEU A 83 -13.22 12.57 7.73
C LEU A 83 -13.85 11.18 7.60
N SER A 84 -14.47 10.85 6.47
CA SER A 84 -15.09 9.53 6.22
C SER A 84 -14.08 8.38 6.29
N ARG A 85 -12.81 8.64 5.96
CA ARG A 85 -11.71 7.67 6.01
C ARG A 85 -10.93 7.69 7.32
N ASN A 86 -11.11 8.71 8.15
CA ASN A 86 -10.32 8.90 9.35
C ASN A 86 -10.62 7.77 10.35
N THR A 87 -9.63 6.93 10.61
CA THR A 87 -9.75 5.74 11.47
C THR A 87 -9.67 6.05 12.96
N VAL A 88 -9.30 7.28 13.32
CA VAL A 88 -9.13 7.71 14.73
C VAL A 88 -10.31 8.50 15.27
N LEU A 89 -11.34 8.76 14.46
CA LEU A 89 -12.59 9.39 14.93
C LEU A 89 -13.34 8.49 15.91
N PRO A 90 -14.14 9.07 16.83
CA PRO A 90 -14.95 8.32 17.80
C PRO A 90 -16.20 7.72 17.13
N TRP A 91 -16.00 6.79 16.19
CA TRP A 91 -17.07 6.17 15.44
C TRP A 91 -18.10 5.48 16.35
N SER A 92 -19.36 5.85 16.18
CA SER A 92 -20.53 5.28 16.86
C SER A 92 -21.74 5.45 15.96
N LEU A 93 -22.80 4.65 16.17
CA LEU A 93 -24.02 4.73 15.37
C LEU A 93 -24.64 6.14 15.44
N ASP A 94 -24.72 6.70 16.64
CA ASP A 94 -25.24 8.06 16.87
C ASP A 94 -24.41 9.13 16.16
N PHE A 95 -23.07 8.99 16.14
CA PHE A 95 -22.20 9.91 15.43
C PHE A 95 -22.36 9.83 13.91
N ILE A 96 -22.51 8.62 13.36
CA ILE A 96 -22.77 8.40 11.93
C ILE A 96 -24.11 9.03 11.55
N GLU A 97 -25.17 8.75 12.33
CA GLU A 97 -26.51 9.28 12.11
C GLU A 97 -26.57 10.81 12.15
N ARG A 98 -25.87 11.43 13.12
CA ARG A 98 -25.88 12.89 13.29
C ARG A 98 -25.42 13.66 12.05
N PHE A 99 -24.52 13.07 11.25
CA PHE A 99 -23.98 13.69 10.04
C PHE A 99 -24.25 12.86 8.80
N GLU A 100 -25.37 12.13 8.78
CA GLU A 100 -25.67 11.18 7.71
C GLU A 100 -25.60 11.77 6.30
N ASP A 101 -25.97 13.04 6.11
CA ASP A 101 -25.96 13.66 4.78
C ASP A 101 -24.61 14.24 4.36
N ARG A 102 -23.63 14.24 5.27
CA ARG A 102 -22.29 14.78 5.01
C ARG A 102 -21.25 13.68 4.78
N TRP A 103 -21.48 12.47 5.28
CA TRP A 103 -20.60 11.35 5.03
C TRP A 103 -20.56 10.95 3.57
N VAL A 104 -19.37 10.54 3.11
CA VAL A 104 -19.20 9.99 1.76
C VAL A 104 -19.56 8.51 1.79
N TRP A 105 -20.82 8.19 1.53
CA TRP A 105 -21.32 6.79 1.48
C TRP A 105 -20.87 6.02 0.25
N GLN A 106 -20.62 6.75 -0.85
CA GLN A 106 -20.26 6.21 -2.15
C GLN A 106 -19.21 7.14 -2.78
N ALA A 107 -18.16 6.56 -3.37
CA ALA A 107 -17.15 7.31 -4.10
C ALA A 107 -16.90 6.64 -5.45
N TYR A 108 -16.56 7.46 -6.46
CA TYR A 108 -16.17 6.97 -7.80
C TYR A 108 -14.88 6.15 -7.79
N PHE A 109 -14.03 6.40 -6.79
CA PHE A 109 -12.81 5.64 -6.51
C PHE A 109 -12.97 4.96 -5.15
N ASP A 110 -12.82 3.63 -5.11
CA ASP A 110 -13.18 2.77 -3.97
C ASP A 110 -12.51 3.13 -2.63
N SER A 111 -11.44 3.93 -2.64
CA SER A 111 -10.65 4.28 -1.45
C SER A 111 -11.14 5.52 -0.69
N TYR A 112 -12.24 6.17 -1.09
CA TYR A 112 -12.69 7.44 -0.49
C TYR A 112 -14.05 7.41 0.24
N ALA A 113 -14.64 6.24 0.41
CA ALA A 113 -15.98 6.11 0.98
C ALA A 113 -15.98 5.42 2.35
N MET A 114 -17.02 5.69 3.15
CA MET A 114 -17.27 5.03 4.44
C MET A 114 -17.13 3.50 4.40
N PRO A 115 -17.61 2.77 3.36
CA PRO A 115 -17.46 1.32 3.29
C PRO A 115 -16.02 0.82 3.39
N SER A 116 -15.00 1.59 2.99
CA SER A 116 -13.59 1.16 3.10
C SER A 116 -12.99 1.40 4.49
N ASN A 117 -13.74 2.02 5.41
CA ASN A 117 -13.26 2.34 6.75
C ASN A 117 -13.45 1.14 7.69
N THR A 118 -12.34 0.49 8.02
CA THR A 118 -12.29 -0.69 8.91
C THR A 118 -12.58 -0.36 10.37
N SER A 119 -12.60 0.93 10.75
CA SER A 119 -12.82 1.39 12.14
C SER A 119 -14.29 1.71 12.43
N LEU A 120 -15.19 1.54 11.46
CA LEU A 120 -16.63 1.68 11.70
C LEU A 120 -17.13 0.57 12.64
N PRO A 121 -18.15 0.84 13.47
CA PRO A 121 -18.76 -0.14 14.37
C PRO A 121 -19.67 -1.10 13.58
N TRP A 122 -19.07 -1.88 12.67
CA TRP A 122 -19.78 -2.80 11.80
C TRP A 122 -20.64 -3.77 12.61
N SER A 123 -21.93 -3.72 12.32
CA SER A 123 -22.96 -4.53 12.97
C SER A 123 -24.14 -4.69 12.02
N LEU A 124 -24.97 -5.71 12.26
CA LEU A 124 -26.20 -5.90 11.49
C LEU A 124 -27.10 -4.65 11.54
N ASP A 125 -27.18 -4.00 12.71
CA ASP A 125 -27.97 -2.78 12.92
C ASP A 125 -27.44 -1.60 12.09
N LEU A 126 -26.12 -1.38 12.07
CA LEU A 126 -25.52 -0.34 11.22
C LEU A 126 -25.80 -0.58 9.73
N ILE A 127 -25.67 -1.82 9.27
CA ILE A 127 -25.92 -2.19 7.86
C ILE A 127 -27.39 -1.98 7.51
N GLU A 128 -28.31 -2.44 8.37
CA GLU A 128 -29.76 -2.35 8.15
C GLU A 128 -30.25 -0.90 8.22
N ARG A 129 -29.76 -0.10 9.17
CA ARG A 129 -30.22 1.29 9.36
C ARG A 129 -29.90 2.19 8.16
N PHE A 130 -28.77 1.94 7.50
CA PHE A 130 -28.33 2.71 6.33
C PHE A 130 -28.37 1.90 5.03
N GLU A 131 -29.24 0.88 4.95
CA GLU A 131 -29.36 -0.07 3.82
C GLU A 131 -29.37 0.62 2.45
N SER A 132 -30.09 1.75 2.34
CA SER A 132 -30.27 2.50 1.09
C SER A 132 -29.10 3.41 0.71
N ARG A 133 -28.22 3.75 1.66
CA ARG A 133 -27.07 4.62 1.43
C ARG A 133 -25.83 3.82 1.01
N TRP A 134 -25.73 2.57 1.47
CA TRP A 134 -24.58 1.72 1.21
C TRP A 134 -24.39 1.39 -0.27
N ASN A 135 -23.12 1.42 -0.70
CA ASN A 135 -22.70 0.78 -1.93
C ASN A 135 -22.54 -0.73 -1.68
N TRP A 136 -23.53 -1.52 -2.09
CA TRP A 136 -23.55 -2.97 -1.88
C TRP A 136 -22.44 -3.72 -2.63
N LEU A 137 -21.90 -3.15 -3.71
CA LEU A 137 -20.71 -3.72 -4.36
C LEU A 137 -19.51 -3.65 -3.42
N GLN A 138 -19.26 -2.48 -2.81
CA GLN A 138 -18.17 -2.30 -1.86
C GLN A 138 -18.36 -3.13 -0.59
N LEU A 139 -19.59 -3.21 -0.06
CA LEU A 139 -19.86 -4.08 1.10
C LEU A 139 -19.66 -5.57 0.78
N SER A 140 -19.98 -6.02 -0.45
CA SER A 140 -19.78 -7.40 -0.87
C SER A 140 -18.29 -7.80 -0.91
N GLU A 141 -17.39 -6.84 -1.16
CA GLU A 141 -15.93 -7.03 -1.18
C GLU A 141 -15.28 -6.76 0.19
N HIS A 142 -16.04 -6.28 1.19
CA HIS A 142 -15.47 -5.81 2.45
C HIS A 142 -15.05 -6.97 3.37
N GLU A 143 -13.76 -7.02 3.72
CA GLU A 143 -13.18 -8.08 4.54
C GLU A 143 -13.50 -7.95 6.04
N GLY A 144 -13.83 -6.75 6.52
CA GLY A 144 -14.06 -6.44 7.93
C GLY A 144 -15.51 -6.49 8.40
N LEU A 145 -16.45 -6.97 7.57
CA LEU A 145 -17.84 -7.13 8.01
C LEU A 145 -17.98 -8.36 8.95
N PRO A 146 -18.96 -8.36 9.86
CA PRO A 146 -19.25 -9.51 10.73
C PRO A 146 -19.97 -10.61 9.93
N TRP A 147 -19.27 -11.22 8.97
CA TRP A 147 -19.83 -12.23 8.08
C TRP A 147 -20.37 -13.43 8.86
N SER A 148 -21.65 -13.75 8.61
CA SER A 148 -22.30 -14.94 9.13
C SER A 148 -23.31 -15.46 8.10
N PRO A 149 -23.64 -16.77 8.07
CA PRO A 149 -24.69 -17.29 7.19
C PRO A 149 -26.03 -16.55 7.32
N GLU A 150 -26.31 -15.99 8.50
CA GLU A 150 -27.49 -15.15 8.76
C GLU A 150 -27.42 -13.80 8.05
N LEU A 151 -26.28 -13.08 8.15
CA LEU A 151 -26.08 -11.81 7.45
C LEU A 151 -26.17 -11.99 5.93
N ILE A 152 -25.54 -13.04 5.41
CA ILE A 152 -25.55 -13.38 3.99
C ILE A 152 -26.99 -13.62 3.51
N ALA A 153 -27.74 -14.45 4.24
CA ALA A 153 -29.13 -14.75 3.91
C ALA A 153 -30.08 -13.55 4.09
N ARG A 154 -29.82 -12.66 5.06
CA ARG A 154 -30.68 -11.51 5.35
C ARG A 154 -30.73 -10.52 4.18
N PHE A 155 -29.60 -10.31 3.52
CA PHE A 155 -29.43 -9.36 2.41
C PHE A 155 -29.11 -10.07 1.09
N GLU A 156 -29.61 -11.29 0.93
CA GLU A 156 -29.31 -12.18 -0.19
C GLU A 156 -29.54 -11.52 -1.57
N ASP A 157 -30.55 -10.66 -1.70
CA ASP A 157 -30.90 -9.98 -2.95
C ASP A 157 -30.17 -8.64 -3.15
N ARG A 158 -29.37 -8.22 -2.17
CA ARG A 158 -28.57 -6.98 -2.23
C ARG A 158 -27.11 -7.27 -2.56
N TRP A 159 -26.58 -8.43 -2.12
CA TRP A 159 -25.19 -8.80 -2.37
C TRP A 159 -24.90 -8.92 -3.86
N CYS A 160 -23.71 -8.47 -4.25
CA CYS A 160 -23.22 -8.60 -5.61
C CYS A 160 -22.55 -9.96 -5.79
N TRP A 161 -23.34 -11.01 -6.05
CA TRP A 161 -22.88 -12.39 -6.21
C TRP A 161 -21.89 -12.60 -7.37
N TRP A 162 -22.02 -11.76 -8.40
CA TRP A 162 -21.13 -11.67 -9.56
C TRP A 162 -21.08 -10.19 -9.99
N ASN A 163 -19.93 -9.70 -10.46
CA ASN A 163 -19.77 -8.33 -10.93
C ASN A 163 -19.36 -8.32 -12.41
N SER A 164 -20.18 -7.69 -13.26
CA SER A 164 -19.95 -7.61 -14.71
C SER A 164 -19.09 -6.43 -15.15
N TYR A 165 -18.87 -5.43 -14.28
CA TYR A 165 -18.31 -4.14 -14.70
C TYR A 165 -16.78 -4.13 -14.71
N ASN A 166 -16.12 -4.86 -13.80
CA ASN A 166 -14.66 -4.83 -13.64
C ASN A 166 -13.99 -6.22 -13.71
N GLY A 167 -14.70 -7.27 -14.13
CA GLY A 167 -14.15 -8.62 -14.23
C GLY A 167 -13.85 -9.34 -12.89
N LYS A 168 -14.18 -8.71 -11.77
CA LYS A 168 -14.18 -9.32 -10.43
C LYS A 168 -15.42 -10.19 -10.24
N ASP A 169 -15.30 -11.34 -9.62
CA ASP A 169 -16.45 -12.23 -9.35
C ASP A 169 -17.19 -11.89 -8.03
N GLY A 170 -16.99 -10.66 -7.51
CA GLY A 170 -17.73 -10.07 -6.39
C GLY A 170 -17.70 -10.93 -5.14
N PHE A 171 -18.88 -11.27 -4.62
CA PHE A 171 -19.08 -12.05 -3.41
C PHE A 171 -18.40 -13.44 -3.44
N SER A 172 -18.21 -14.02 -4.64
CA SER A 172 -17.61 -15.34 -4.83
C SER A 172 -16.09 -15.36 -4.57
N GLU A 173 -15.43 -14.20 -4.68
CA GLU A 173 -13.98 -14.04 -4.40
C GLU A 173 -13.71 -13.54 -2.98
N ASN A 174 -14.74 -13.23 -2.18
CA ASN A 174 -14.56 -12.68 -0.84
C ASN A 174 -13.88 -13.70 0.09
N ARG A 175 -12.69 -13.35 0.58
CA ARG A 175 -11.83 -14.24 1.39
C ARG A 175 -12.24 -14.31 2.86
N SER A 176 -13.08 -13.39 3.33
CA SER A 176 -13.54 -13.30 4.72
C SER A 176 -14.87 -14.01 4.98
N LEU A 177 -15.50 -14.60 3.95
CA LEU A 177 -16.73 -15.36 4.15
C LEU A 177 -16.46 -16.66 4.95
N PRO A 178 -17.45 -17.12 5.75
CA PRO A 178 -17.35 -18.38 6.49
C PRO A 178 -17.55 -19.57 5.55
N TRP A 179 -16.61 -19.77 4.64
CA TRP A 179 -16.66 -20.79 3.60
C TRP A 179 -16.85 -22.18 4.19
N SER A 180 -17.82 -22.90 3.65
CA SER A 180 -18.08 -24.30 3.96
C SER A 180 -18.83 -24.94 2.80
N LEU A 181 -18.73 -26.26 2.67
CA LEU A 181 -19.48 -27.00 1.66
C LEU A 181 -20.98 -26.67 1.72
N LYS A 182 -21.55 -26.58 2.93
CA LYS A 182 -22.95 -26.22 3.16
C LYS A 182 -23.31 -24.81 2.69
N LEU A 183 -22.40 -23.85 2.83
CA LEU A 183 -22.63 -22.49 2.37
C LEU A 183 -22.62 -22.44 0.83
N ILE A 184 -21.69 -23.16 0.19
CA ILE A 184 -21.61 -23.28 -1.26
C ILE A 184 -22.89 -23.93 -1.79
N GLU A 185 -23.29 -25.07 -1.22
CA GLU A 185 -24.53 -25.79 -1.57
C GLU A 185 -25.78 -24.92 -1.38
N ARG A 186 -25.86 -24.12 -0.30
CA ARG A 186 -27.05 -23.32 0.00
C ARG A 186 -27.34 -22.27 -1.08
N PHE A 187 -26.30 -21.71 -1.70
CA PHE A 187 -26.42 -20.65 -2.69
C PHE A 187 -25.81 -21.05 -4.04
N GLU A 188 -25.83 -22.34 -4.36
CA GLU A 188 -25.19 -22.96 -5.53
C GLU A 188 -25.46 -22.21 -6.84
N ASP A 189 -26.73 -21.82 -7.06
CA ASP A 189 -27.19 -21.13 -8.26
C ASP A 189 -26.82 -19.64 -8.31
N LYS A 190 -26.41 -19.05 -7.18
CA LYS A 190 -26.06 -17.64 -7.08
C LYS A 190 -24.57 -17.39 -7.26
N TRP A 191 -23.72 -18.34 -6.88
CA TRP A 191 -22.28 -18.17 -6.96
C TRP A 191 -21.77 -18.02 -8.39
N SER A 192 -20.80 -17.13 -8.59
CA SER A 192 -19.93 -17.19 -9.75
C SER A 192 -18.91 -18.31 -9.54
N TRP A 193 -19.08 -19.40 -10.28
CA TRP A 193 -18.14 -20.52 -10.28
C TRP A 193 -16.75 -20.15 -10.83
N GLY A 194 -16.67 -19.08 -11.64
CA GLY A 194 -15.37 -18.49 -12.01
C GLY A 194 -14.64 -17.92 -10.80
N GLY A 195 -15.36 -17.15 -9.97
CA GLY A 195 -14.81 -16.57 -8.75
C GLY A 195 -14.45 -17.61 -7.71
N LEU A 196 -15.34 -18.57 -7.48
CA LEU A 196 -15.06 -19.67 -6.56
C LEU A 196 -13.83 -20.48 -7.03
N SER A 197 -13.67 -20.75 -8.34
CA SER A 197 -12.48 -21.43 -8.86
C SER A 197 -11.16 -20.69 -8.61
N LYS A 198 -11.17 -19.35 -8.53
CA LYS A 198 -9.97 -18.55 -8.21
C LYS A 198 -9.77 -18.33 -6.72
N ASN A 199 -10.78 -18.61 -5.91
CA ASN A 199 -10.79 -18.25 -4.50
C ASN A 199 -9.85 -19.17 -3.69
N ASN A 200 -8.75 -18.59 -3.17
CA ASN A 200 -7.76 -19.30 -2.36
C ASN A 200 -8.15 -19.43 -0.87
N ALA A 201 -9.25 -18.79 -0.44
CA ALA A 201 -9.77 -18.88 0.92
C ALA A 201 -10.77 -20.04 1.10
N LEU A 202 -11.18 -20.69 0.01
CA LEU A 202 -11.95 -21.92 0.09
C LEU A 202 -11.13 -23.02 0.77
N THR A 203 -11.79 -23.81 1.61
CA THR A 203 -11.19 -25.03 2.16
C THR A 203 -11.19 -26.11 1.08
N TRP A 204 -10.25 -26.03 0.15
CA TRP A 204 -10.13 -26.97 -0.96
C TRP A 204 -9.90 -28.39 -0.47
N SER A 205 -10.70 -29.31 -1.00
CA SER A 205 -10.58 -30.73 -0.76
C SER A 205 -10.93 -31.47 -2.05
N LEU A 206 -10.45 -32.70 -2.18
CA LEU A 206 -10.83 -33.54 -3.32
C LEU A 206 -12.35 -33.74 -3.38
N GLU A 207 -13.01 -33.86 -2.22
CA GLU A 207 -14.48 -33.96 -2.13
C GLU A 207 -15.17 -32.74 -2.73
N LEU A 208 -14.75 -31.51 -2.38
CA LEU A 208 -15.33 -30.28 -2.92
C LEU A 208 -15.15 -30.20 -4.45
N ILE A 209 -13.96 -30.59 -4.93
CA ILE A 209 -13.62 -30.54 -6.35
C ILE A 209 -14.47 -31.54 -7.14
N GLU A 210 -14.58 -32.78 -6.66
CA GLU A 210 -15.38 -33.84 -7.30
C GLU A 210 -16.88 -33.57 -7.22
N ARG A 211 -17.36 -33.02 -6.09
CA ARG A 211 -18.78 -32.76 -5.88
C ARG A 211 -19.36 -31.80 -6.93
N PHE A 212 -18.57 -30.82 -7.34
CA PHE A 212 -18.95 -29.78 -8.30
C PHE A 212 -18.05 -29.77 -9.55
N GLU A 213 -17.54 -30.95 -9.95
CA GLU A 213 -16.54 -31.11 -11.01
C GLU A 213 -16.88 -30.37 -12.31
N ASP A 214 -18.16 -30.38 -12.68
CA ASP A 214 -18.67 -29.79 -13.91
C ASP A 214 -18.99 -28.29 -13.81
N HIS A 215 -19.07 -27.76 -12.58
CA HIS A 215 -19.27 -26.34 -12.36
C HIS A 215 -17.95 -25.56 -12.42
N TRP A 216 -16.84 -26.20 -12.02
CA TRP A 216 -15.56 -25.52 -11.91
C TRP A 216 -15.02 -25.03 -13.25
N ARG A 217 -14.46 -23.82 -13.22
CA ARG A 217 -13.68 -23.27 -14.33
C ARG A 217 -12.25 -23.80 -14.22
N TRP A 218 -11.98 -24.91 -14.91
CA TRP A 218 -10.69 -25.61 -14.85
C TRP A 218 -9.46 -24.77 -15.22
N GLY A 219 -9.60 -23.74 -16.07
CA GLY A 219 -8.52 -22.77 -16.30
C GLY A 219 -8.20 -21.95 -15.05
N ALA A 220 -9.24 -21.46 -14.36
CA ALA A 220 -9.06 -20.75 -13.09
C ALA A 220 -8.54 -21.67 -11.97
N LEU A 221 -8.98 -22.94 -11.93
CA LEU A 221 -8.40 -23.93 -11.02
C LEU A 221 -6.92 -24.18 -11.31
N SER A 222 -6.51 -24.27 -12.58
CA SER A 222 -5.09 -24.45 -12.95
C SER A 222 -4.20 -23.32 -12.46
N ASN A 223 -4.72 -22.11 -12.26
CA ASN A 223 -3.98 -20.98 -11.69
C ASN A 223 -4.22 -20.78 -10.18
N ASN A 224 -4.90 -21.72 -9.50
CA ASN A 224 -5.22 -21.57 -8.08
C ASN A 224 -4.15 -22.24 -7.21
N ASP A 225 -3.34 -21.44 -6.52
CA ASP A 225 -2.29 -21.93 -5.61
C ASP A 225 -2.84 -22.58 -4.33
N GLY A 226 -4.13 -22.36 -4.01
CA GLY A 226 -4.79 -22.89 -2.82
C GLY A 226 -5.26 -24.35 -2.94
N LEU A 227 -5.14 -24.96 -4.12
CA LEU A 227 -5.51 -26.36 -4.33
C LEU A 227 -4.53 -27.33 -3.65
N PRO A 228 -4.96 -28.57 -3.32
CA PRO A 228 -4.11 -29.58 -2.71
C PRO A 228 -3.19 -30.23 -3.75
N TRP A 229 -2.29 -29.43 -4.33
CA TRP A 229 -1.39 -29.87 -5.38
C TRP A 229 -0.48 -31.01 -4.94
N SER A 230 -0.41 -32.04 -5.78
CA SER A 230 0.49 -33.19 -5.68
C SER A 230 0.70 -33.76 -7.08
N PRO A 231 1.82 -34.46 -7.35
CA PRO A 231 2.00 -35.13 -8.64
C PRO A 231 0.83 -36.03 -9.01
N GLU A 232 0.24 -36.74 -8.04
CA GLU A 232 -0.93 -37.61 -8.22
C GLU A 232 -2.20 -36.82 -8.56
N PHE A 233 -2.41 -35.65 -7.94
CA PHE A 233 -3.56 -34.79 -8.23
C PHE A 233 -3.45 -34.15 -9.62
N ILE A 234 -2.25 -33.73 -10.03
CA ILE A 234 -1.98 -33.25 -11.39
C ILE A 234 -2.28 -34.36 -12.41
N GLU A 235 -1.83 -35.57 -12.14
CA GLU A 235 -2.06 -36.74 -13.01
C GLU A 235 -3.55 -37.11 -13.09
N ARG A 236 -4.26 -37.12 -11.96
CA ARG A 236 -5.69 -37.48 -11.87
C ARG A 236 -6.58 -36.66 -12.81
N PHE A 237 -6.33 -35.37 -12.92
CA PHE A 237 -7.11 -34.45 -13.76
C PHE A 237 -6.30 -33.90 -14.95
N GLY A 238 -5.27 -34.63 -15.39
CA GLY A 238 -4.29 -34.19 -16.38
C GLY A 238 -4.87 -33.68 -17.70
N ASP A 239 -6.04 -34.17 -18.10
CA ASP A 239 -6.73 -33.78 -19.35
C ASP A 239 -7.63 -32.55 -19.17
N ARG A 240 -8.02 -32.22 -17.94
CA ARG A 240 -8.85 -31.05 -17.63
C ARG A 240 -8.01 -29.80 -17.37
N TRP A 241 -6.78 -29.97 -16.88
CA TRP A 241 -5.88 -28.86 -16.59
C TRP A 241 -5.50 -28.06 -17.83
N LYS A 242 -5.42 -26.74 -17.67
CA LYS A 242 -4.81 -25.84 -18.64
C LYS A 242 -3.32 -25.73 -18.33
N TRP A 243 -2.50 -26.39 -19.14
CA TRP A 243 -1.06 -26.50 -18.89
C TRP A 243 -0.31 -25.18 -19.00
N GLU A 244 -0.81 -24.26 -19.82
CA GLU A 244 -0.33 -22.87 -19.87
C GLU A 244 -0.49 -22.17 -18.51
N GLU A 245 -1.66 -22.28 -17.89
CA GLU A 245 -1.95 -21.74 -16.56
C GLU A 245 -1.15 -22.47 -15.47
N LEU A 246 -1.03 -23.80 -15.57
CA LEU A 246 -0.21 -24.58 -14.64
C LEU A 246 1.27 -24.16 -14.69
N SER A 247 1.81 -23.81 -15.86
CA SER A 247 3.21 -23.38 -15.97
C SER A 247 3.50 -22.09 -15.20
N GLY A 248 2.51 -21.21 -15.05
CA GLY A 248 2.62 -20.00 -14.22
C GLY A 248 2.28 -20.22 -12.74
N ASN A 249 1.71 -21.37 -12.37
CA ASN A 249 1.22 -21.63 -11.01
C ASN A 249 2.38 -21.86 -10.04
N GLU A 250 2.52 -21.00 -9.03
CA GLU A 250 3.59 -21.05 -8.04
C GLU A 250 3.29 -22.04 -6.90
N GLY A 251 2.02 -22.41 -6.70
CA GLY A 251 1.58 -23.41 -5.73
C GLY A 251 1.86 -24.87 -6.11
N LEU A 252 2.32 -25.16 -7.33
CA LEU A 252 2.68 -26.51 -7.74
C LEU A 252 3.94 -27.02 -7.01
N PRO A 253 4.06 -28.35 -6.80
CA PRO A 253 5.25 -28.96 -6.20
C PRO A 253 6.39 -29.04 -7.23
N TRP A 254 6.94 -27.88 -7.58
CA TRP A 254 8.00 -27.78 -8.58
C TRP A 254 9.26 -28.55 -8.17
N SER A 255 9.75 -29.36 -9.11
CA SER A 255 11.00 -30.09 -9.00
C SER A 255 11.58 -30.28 -10.41
N VAL A 256 12.86 -30.60 -10.52
CA VAL A 256 13.45 -30.88 -11.85
C VAL A 256 12.73 -32.08 -12.50
N GLU A 257 12.33 -33.07 -11.70
CA GLU A 257 11.63 -34.27 -12.18
C GLU A 257 10.25 -33.96 -12.78
N ILE A 258 9.46 -33.05 -12.18
CA ILE A 258 8.14 -32.70 -12.75
C ILE A 258 8.28 -31.83 -14.01
N ILE A 259 9.30 -30.98 -14.06
CA ILE A 259 9.64 -30.18 -15.24
C ILE A 259 10.02 -31.11 -16.39
N GLU A 260 10.90 -32.08 -16.14
CA GLU A 260 11.33 -33.08 -17.14
C GLU A 260 10.19 -34.02 -17.56
N ARG A 261 9.40 -34.52 -16.60
CA ARG A 261 8.31 -35.49 -16.89
C ARG A 261 7.27 -34.93 -17.85
N TYR A 262 7.03 -33.63 -17.81
CA TYR A 262 6.02 -32.95 -18.64
C TYR A 262 6.64 -31.86 -19.52
N GLU A 263 7.92 -32.01 -19.91
CA GLU A 263 8.69 -30.98 -20.62
C GLU A 263 8.01 -30.43 -21.88
N ASP A 264 7.25 -31.27 -22.59
CA ASP A 264 6.55 -30.89 -23.83
C ASP A 264 5.11 -30.40 -23.59
N ARG A 265 4.58 -30.53 -22.37
CA ARG A 265 3.27 -29.98 -21.99
C ARG A 265 3.38 -28.58 -21.41
N TRP A 266 4.51 -28.28 -20.78
CA TRP A 266 4.75 -26.97 -20.20
C TRP A 266 4.84 -25.87 -21.25
N TYR A 267 4.30 -24.72 -20.91
CA TYR A 267 4.51 -23.48 -21.65
C TYR A 267 5.78 -22.80 -21.12
N TRP A 268 6.79 -22.67 -21.98
CA TRP A 268 8.13 -22.18 -21.57
C TRP A 268 8.31 -20.67 -21.73
N GLU A 269 7.63 -20.08 -22.71
CA GLU A 269 7.70 -18.64 -22.98
C GLU A 269 7.05 -17.85 -21.84
N GLY A 270 7.31 -16.54 -21.76
CA GLY A 270 6.56 -15.65 -20.89
C GLY A 270 5.39 -14.97 -21.59
N ALA A 271 4.87 -13.89 -20.98
CA ALA A 271 3.65 -13.21 -21.39
C ALA A 271 3.57 -12.90 -22.90
N LYS A 272 2.58 -13.51 -23.59
CA LYS A 272 2.15 -13.10 -24.93
C LYS A 272 0.68 -12.69 -24.92
N GLY A 273 0.40 -11.40 -24.74
CA GLY A 273 -0.95 -10.85 -24.94
C GLY A 273 -1.20 -9.50 -24.30
N HIS A 274 -2.24 -8.81 -24.78
CA HIS A 274 -2.74 -7.51 -24.29
C HIS A 274 -3.36 -7.54 -22.87
N TRP A 275 -3.33 -8.69 -22.20
CA TRP A 275 -3.90 -8.91 -20.88
C TRP A 275 -2.77 -9.46 -19.99
N ASP A 276 -2.32 -8.68 -19.02
CA ASP A 276 -1.16 -8.85 -18.12
C ASP A 276 -1.13 -10.16 -17.27
N VAL A 277 -1.43 -11.33 -17.84
CA VAL A 277 -1.24 -12.62 -17.15
C VAL A 277 0.11 -13.17 -17.57
N VAL A 278 1.04 -13.14 -16.63
CA VAL A 278 2.36 -13.73 -16.74
C VAL A 278 2.19 -15.26 -16.77
N VAL A 279 2.15 -15.83 -17.97
CA VAL A 279 2.00 -17.27 -18.19
C VAL A 279 3.35 -17.88 -18.56
N GLY A 280 3.68 -19.03 -17.97
CA GLY A 280 4.79 -19.89 -18.39
C GLY A 280 5.98 -20.01 -17.43
N LEU A 281 6.82 -21.01 -17.69
CA LEU A 281 7.94 -21.39 -16.82
C LEU A 281 9.00 -20.28 -16.69
N SER A 282 9.26 -19.51 -17.76
CA SER A 282 10.26 -18.43 -17.74
C SER A 282 10.00 -17.38 -16.66
N CYS A 283 8.73 -17.13 -16.33
CA CYS A 283 8.34 -16.11 -15.37
C CYS A 283 8.00 -16.64 -13.97
N ASN A 284 7.88 -17.95 -13.82
CA ASN A 284 7.46 -18.57 -12.56
C ASN A 284 8.65 -18.57 -11.58
N SER A 285 8.51 -17.88 -10.45
CA SER A 285 9.61 -17.65 -9.50
C SER A 285 9.82 -18.84 -8.55
N SER A 286 8.88 -19.78 -8.52
CA SER A 286 8.92 -20.96 -7.66
C SER A 286 9.66 -22.16 -8.29
N LEU A 287 10.16 -22.01 -9.52
CA LEU A 287 10.98 -23.05 -10.14
C LEU A 287 12.32 -23.22 -9.41
N PRO A 288 12.87 -24.46 -9.38
CA PRO A 288 14.20 -24.72 -8.82
C PRO A 288 15.29 -24.29 -9.82
N PHE A 289 15.40 -23.00 -10.09
CA PHE A 289 16.39 -22.48 -11.04
C PHE A 289 17.83 -22.82 -10.61
N SER A 290 18.57 -23.38 -11.55
CA SER A 290 20.01 -23.61 -11.44
C SER A 290 20.67 -23.30 -12.78
N PHE A 291 21.99 -23.11 -12.77
CA PHE A 291 22.74 -22.91 -14.01
C PHE A 291 22.51 -24.06 -14.99
N GLU A 292 22.50 -25.31 -14.50
CA GLU A 292 22.28 -26.52 -15.30
C GLU A 292 20.88 -26.56 -15.93
N LEU A 293 19.84 -26.17 -15.17
CA LEU A 293 18.48 -26.12 -15.69
C LEU A 293 18.34 -25.04 -16.78
N ILE A 294 18.92 -23.86 -16.55
CA ILE A 294 18.91 -22.77 -17.54
C ILE A 294 19.68 -23.18 -18.80
N GLU A 295 20.89 -23.71 -18.65
CA GLU A 295 21.71 -24.15 -19.78
C GLU A 295 21.04 -25.27 -20.59
N ARG A 296 20.44 -26.25 -19.92
CA ARG A 296 19.77 -27.39 -20.57
C ARG A 296 18.62 -26.95 -21.49
N TYR A 297 17.85 -25.96 -21.07
CA TYR A 297 16.68 -25.46 -21.79
C TYR A 297 16.88 -24.04 -22.35
N LYS A 298 18.13 -23.62 -22.58
CA LYS A 298 18.50 -22.26 -23.00
C LYS A 298 17.80 -21.72 -24.24
N ASP A 299 17.35 -22.61 -25.12
CA ASP A 299 16.63 -22.26 -26.35
C ASP A 299 15.10 -22.35 -26.21
N ARG A 300 14.60 -22.84 -25.07
CA ARG A 300 13.17 -22.85 -24.73
C ARG A 300 12.77 -21.66 -23.86
N TRP A 301 13.69 -21.15 -23.02
CA TRP A 301 13.43 -19.99 -22.19
C TRP A 301 13.17 -18.74 -23.04
N ASP A 302 12.13 -18.00 -22.70
CA ASP A 302 12.03 -16.59 -23.01
C ASP A 302 12.96 -15.80 -22.07
N TRP A 303 14.02 -15.24 -22.64
CA TRP A 303 15.08 -14.56 -21.90
C TRP A 303 14.67 -13.19 -21.36
N SER A 304 13.70 -12.51 -21.98
CA SER A 304 13.20 -11.23 -21.45
C SER A 304 12.50 -11.47 -20.11
N SER A 305 11.59 -12.44 -20.13
CA SER A 305 10.87 -12.94 -18.96
C SER A 305 11.78 -13.52 -17.88
N LEU A 306 12.76 -14.33 -18.28
CA LEU A 306 13.73 -14.93 -17.36
C LEU A 306 14.62 -13.87 -16.71
N SER A 307 15.06 -12.85 -17.46
CA SER A 307 15.83 -11.71 -16.93
C SER A 307 15.07 -10.90 -15.89
N ARG A 308 13.75 -10.78 -16.02
CA ARG A 308 12.89 -10.15 -14.99
C ARG A 308 12.62 -11.06 -13.79
N ASN A 309 12.73 -12.38 -13.94
CA ASN A 309 12.36 -13.35 -12.93
C ASN A 309 13.28 -13.26 -11.69
N GLU A 310 12.69 -12.97 -10.54
CA GLU A 310 13.37 -12.79 -9.26
C GLU A 310 13.77 -14.12 -8.58
N GLY A 311 13.27 -15.26 -9.06
CA GLY A 311 13.65 -16.60 -8.59
C GLY A 311 14.96 -17.11 -9.19
N VAL A 312 15.44 -16.50 -10.29
CA VAL A 312 16.72 -16.87 -10.90
C VAL A 312 17.87 -16.23 -10.10
N PRO A 313 18.94 -16.97 -9.76
CA PRO A 313 20.05 -16.45 -8.96
C PRO A 313 21.02 -15.59 -9.78
N TRP A 314 20.51 -14.47 -10.31
CA TRP A 314 21.28 -13.56 -11.15
C TRP A 314 22.46 -12.95 -10.39
N SER A 315 23.64 -13.10 -10.98
CA SER A 315 24.89 -12.48 -10.55
C SER A 315 25.73 -12.16 -11.78
N LEU A 316 26.78 -11.35 -11.62
CA LEU A 316 27.72 -11.10 -12.71
C LEU A 316 28.27 -12.40 -13.33
N GLU A 317 28.61 -13.40 -12.50
CA GLU A 317 29.10 -14.70 -12.98
C GLU A 317 28.03 -15.53 -13.68
N PHE A 318 26.76 -15.40 -13.26
CA PHE A 318 25.64 -16.08 -13.92
C PHE A 318 25.27 -15.41 -15.25
N ILE A 319 25.37 -14.09 -15.34
CA ILE A 319 25.02 -13.31 -16.54
C ILE A 319 26.08 -13.48 -17.63
N LYS A 320 27.37 -13.50 -17.27
CA LYS A 320 28.50 -13.55 -18.22
C LYS A 320 28.34 -14.61 -19.33
N PRO A 321 28.01 -15.89 -19.06
CA PRO A 321 27.82 -16.91 -20.10
C PRO A 321 26.63 -16.67 -21.02
N PHE A 322 25.67 -15.85 -20.61
CA PHE A 322 24.41 -15.60 -21.30
C PHE A 322 24.23 -14.12 -21.68
N GLU A 323 25.30 -13.33 -21.68
CA GLU A 323 25.22 -11.87 -21.80
C GLU A 323 24.56 -11.39 -23.11
N ASP A 324 24.67 -12.18 -24.18
CA ASP A 324 24.02 -11.90 -25.47
C ASP A 324 22.53 -12.24 -25.51
N ARG A 325 22.05 -13.04 -24.56
CA ARG A 325 20.65 -13.46 -24.46
C ARG A 325 19.88 -12.70 -23.40
N CYS A 326 20.56 -12.30 -22.31
CA CYS A 326 19.95 -11.52 -21.24
C CYS A 326 19.40 -10.20 -21.76
N ASP A 327 18.17 -9.91 -21.35
CA ASP A 327 17.51 -8.63 -21.56
C ASP A 327 17.89 -7.68 -20.42
N PHE A 328 18.76 -6.71 -20.71
CA PHE A 328 19.26 -5.78 -19.69
C PHE A 328 18.22 -4.74 -19.28
N ASP A 329 17.23 -4.46 -20.11
CA ASP A 329 16.11 -3.62 -19.71
C ASP A 329 15.37 -4.35 -18.59
N MET A 330 15.02 -5.62 -18.78
CA MET A 330 14.37 -6.43 -17.75
C MET A 330 15.23 -6.67 -16.51
N LEU A 331 16.54 -6.92 -16.67
CA LEU A 331 17.46 -7.01 -15.53
C LEU A 331 17.55 -5.69 -14.76
N SER A 332 17.34 -4.53 -15.38
CA SER A 332 17.33 -3.24 -14.68
C SER A 332 16.20 -3.15 -13.66
N TYR A 333 15.08 -3.85 -13.92
CA TYR A 333 13.92 -3.90 -13.03
C TYR A 333 13.98 -4.99 -11.95
N ASN A 334 14.97 -5.88 -12.00
CA ASN A 334 15.03 -7.07 -11.15
C ASN A 334 15.61 -6.75 -9.76
N LYS A 335 14.84 -6.91 -8.68
CA LYS A 335 15.30 -6.60 -7.30
C LYS A 335 16.09 -7.73 -6.64
N SER A 336 16.03 -8.95 -7.18
CA SER A 336 16.80 -10.09 -6.68
C SER A 336 18.18 -10.20 -7.32
N LEU A 337 18.45 -9.42 -8.36
CA LEU A 337 19.76 -9.36 -8.99
C LEU A 337 20.80 -8.85 -7.99
N LEU A 338 21.92 -9.58 -7.89
CA LEU A 338 23.03 -9.20 -7.03
C LEU A 338 23.84 -8.06 -7.66
N TYR A 339 23.34 -6.83 -7.55
CA TYR A 339 24.01 -5.64 -8.08
C TYR A 339 25.36 -5.43 -7.39
N SER A 340 26.38 -5.16 -8.20
CA SER A 340 27.68 -4.69 -7.76
C SER A 340 28.08 -3.50 -8.64
N LEU A 341 28.95 -2.62 -8.12
CA LEU A 341 29.49 -1.53 -8.94
C LEU A 341 30.18 -2.06 -10.20
N GLU A 342 30.92 -3.18 -10.09
CA GLU A 342 31.53 -3.85 -11.25
C GLU A 342 30.49 -4.27 -12.31
N LEU A 343 29.34 -4.81 -11.88
CA LEU A 343 28.27 -5.20 -12.81
C LEU A 343 27.65 -3.99 -13.50
N ILE A 344 27.41 -2.91 -12.76
CA ILE A 344 26.87 -1.66 -13.30
C ILE A 344 27.84 -1.06 -14.31
N GLU A 345 29.11 -0.89 -13.92
CA GLU A 345 30.17 -0.32 -14.76
C GLU A 345 30.42 -1.15 -16.03
N ARG A 346 30.45 -2.48 -15.93
CA ARG A 346 30.71 -3.37 -17.08
C ARG A 346 29.67 -3.22 -18.17
N TYR A 347 28.41 -2.99 -17.81
CA TYR A 347 27.28 -2.93 -18.74
C TYR A 347 26.57 -1.57 -18.70
N GLU A 348 27.32 -0.50 -18.39
CA GLU A 348 26.80 0.87 -18.16
C GLU A 348 25.81 1.34 -19.23
N ASP A 349 26.09 1.03 -20.50
CA ASP A 349 25.31 1.46 -21.65
C ASP A 349 24.16 0.50 -22.03
N ARG A 350 24.04 -0.64 -21.34
CA ARG A 350 22.94 -1.60 -21.53
C ARG A 350 21.83 -1.43 -20.50
N TRP A 351 22.09 -0.74 -19.39
CA TRP A 351 21.10 -0.54 -18.35
C TRP A 351 20.07 0.53 -18.73
N THR A 352 18.82 0.28 -18.35
CA THR A 352 17.78 1.32 -18.33
C THR A 352 17.92 2.11 -17.02
N TRP A 353 18.49 3.31 -17.10
CA TRP A 353 18.84 4.12 -15.92
C TRP A 353 17.63 4.64 -15.13
N SER A 354 16.52 4.94 -15.80
CA SER A 354 15.25 5.22 -15.11
C SER A 354 14.82 4.04 -14.27
N ALA A 355 15.03 2.81 -14.75
CA ALA A 355 14.69 1.60 -14.03
C ALA A 355 15.61 1.35 -12.83
N LEU A 356 16.90 1.58 -13.01
CA LEU A 356 17.85 1.53 -11.90
C LEU A 356 17.54 2.59 -10.83
N SER A 357 17.02 3.77 -11.21
CA SER A 357 16.73 4.88 -10.29
C SER A 357 15.68 4.54 -9.24
N TRP A 358 14.67 3.74 -9.56
CA TRP A 358 13.65 3.30 -8.59
C TRP A 358 14.03 2.01 -7.86
N ASN A 359 15.11 1.33 -8.28
CA ASN A 359 15.46 0.00 -7.79
C ASN A 359 16.14 0.09 -6.40
N THR A 360 15.54 -0.58 -5.43
CA THR A 360 15.95 -0.55 -4.02
C THR A 360 17.08 -1.54 -3.68
N ALA A 361 17.49 -2.39 -4.63
CA ALA A 361 18.51 -3.41 -4.43
C ALA A 361 19.93 -2.96 -4.84
N LEU A 362 20.07 -1.78 -5.45
CA LEU A 362 21.39 -1.25 -5.81
C LEU A 362 22.22 -0.91 -4.56
N PRO A 363 23.56 -0.96 -4.65
CA PRO A 363 24.46 -0.55 -3.58
C PRO A 363 24.55 0.98 -3.48
N TRP A 364 23.44 1.62 -3.10
CA TRP A 364 23.34 3.08 -3.03
C TRP A 364 24.36 3.70 -2.07
N SER A 365 25.11 4.67 -2.57
CA SER A 365 25.96 5.58 -1.80
C SER A 365 25.89 6.98 -2.41
N LEU A 366 26.27 8.01 -1.66
CA LEU A 366 26.30 9.37 -2.21
C LEU A 366 27.30 9.46 -3.38
N GLU A 367 28.45 8.80 -3.26
CA GLU A 367 29.47 8.77 -4.32
C GLU A 367 28.94 8.09 -5.59
N PHE A 368 28.18 7.00 -5.46
CA PHE A 368 27.57 6.31 -6.60
C PHE A 368 26.50 7.17 -7.29
N ILE A 369 25.71 7.91 -6.49
CA ILE A 369 24.70 8.85 -7.03
C ILE A 369 25.40 10.00 -7.77
N GLU A 370 26.44 10.57 -7.18
CA GLU A 370 27.23 11.68 -7.76
C GLU A 370 27.95 11.27 -9.04
N GLN A 371 28.50 10.05 -9.10
CA GLN A 371 29.19 9.53 -10.29
C GLN A 371 28.30 9.51 -11.53
N TYR A 372 27.01 9.24 -11.34
CA TYR A 372 26.02 9.07 -12.43
C TYR A 372 24.89 10.11 -12.36
N GLU A 373 25.17 11.28 -11.79
CA GLU A 373 24.18 12.34 -11.49
C GLU A 373 23.24 12.68 -12.66
N ASP A 374 23.78 12.71 -13.88
CA ASP A 374 23.06 13.09 -15.10
C ASP A 374 22.39 11.90 -15.81
N ARG A 375 22.70 10.67 -15.41
CA ARG A 375 22.02 9.47 -15.93
C ARG A 375 20.81 9.09 -15.08
N TRP A 376 20.78 9.48 -13.81
CA TRP A 376 19.67 9.17 -12.93
C TRP A 376 18.39 9.92 -13.29
N ASP A 377 17.28 9.21 -13.14
CA ASP A 377 15.95 9.78 -13.18
C ASP A 377 15.57 10.26 -11.77
N TRP A 378 15.58 11.58 -11.60
CA TRP A 378 15.36 12.22 -10.32
C TRP A 378 13.91 12.11 -9.82
N GLU A 379 12.95 11.90 -10.72
CA GLU A 379 11.56 11.64 -10.32
C GLU A 379 11.45 10.29 -9.62
N HIS A 380 12.07 9.25 -10.20
CA HIS A 380 12.14 7.91 -9.63
C HIS A 380 13.03 7.85 -8.38
N LEU A 381 14.17 8.56 -8.36
CA LEU A 381 15.00 8.66 -7.15
C LEU A 381 14.23 9.31 -5.98
N SER A 382 13.33 10.27 -6.25
CA SER A 382 12.52 10.92 -5.21
C SER A 382 11.59 9.94 -4.48
N GLU A 383 11.14 8.88 -5.15
CA GLU A 383 10.31 7.82 -4.55
C GLU A 383 11.14 6.71 -3.88
N ASN A 384 12.44 6.63 -4.18
CA ASN A 384 13.27 5.51 -3.78
C ASN A 384 13.54 5.53 -2.26
N THR A 385 13.11 4.48 -1.57
CA THR A 385 13.24 4.35 -0.11
C THR A 385 14.59 3.81 0.35
N ALA A 386 15.46 3.38 -0.58
CA ALA A 386 16.76 2.78 -0.29
C ALA A 386 17.93 3.76 -0.41
N LEU A 387 17.69 5.00 -0.85
CA LEU A 387 18.74 6.03 -0.93
C LEU A 387 19.27 6.40 0.46
N PRO A 388 20.52 6.87 0.57
CA PRO A 388 21.12 7.33 1.82
C PRO A 388 20.59 8.71 2.22
N TRP A 389 19.29 8.80 2.51
CA TRP A 389 18.62 10.06 2.79
C TRP A 389 19.21 10.79 4.01
N SER A 390 19.54 12.06 3.81
CA SER A 390 19.93 12.99 4.86
C SER A 390 19.38 14.38 4.51
N LEU A 391 19.28 15.27 5.50
CA LEU A 391 18.87 16.65 5.24
C LEU A 391 19.84 17.35 4.26
N GLU A 392 21.15 17.09 4.42
CA GLU A 392 22.19 17.63 3.53
C GLU A 392 22.05 17.11 2.10
N PHE A 393 21.69 15.83 1.93
CA PHE A 393 21.46 15.24 0.61
C PHE A 393 20.22 15.83 -0.08
N ILE A 394 19.14 16.05 0.68
CA ILE A 394 17.93 16.73 0.17
C ILE A 394 18.27 18.17 -0.24
N GLU A 395 18.98 18.91 0.62
CA GLU A 395 19.40 20.30 0.38
C GLU A 395 20.32 20.43 -0.85
N ARG A 396 21.28 19.51 -1.04
CA ARG A 396 22.22 19.55 -2.17
C ARG A 396 21.52 19.49 -3.53
N TYR A 397 20.40 18.77 -3.61
CA TYR A 397 19.67 18.51 -4.86
C TYR A 397 18.23 19.03 -4.82
N GLU A 398 17.96 20.07 -4.03
CA GLU A 398 16.61 20.58 -3.74
C GLU A 398 15.77 20.91 -4.98
N ASP A 399 16.42 21.31 -6.07
CA ASP A 399 15.78 21.69 -7.34
C ASP A 399 15.64 20.52 -8.33
N ARG A 400 16.31 19.39 -8.08
CA ARG A 400 16.18 18.17 -8.90
C ARG A 400 15.07 17.24 -8.39
N TRP A 401 14.75 17.32 -7.09
CA TRP A 401 13.75 16.44 -6.50
C TRP A 401 12.33 16.73 -6.97
N ASN A 402 11.57 15.66 -7.22
CA ASN A 402 10.12 15.73 -7.33
C ASN A 402 9.52 15.75 -5.92
N TRP A 403 9.07 16.94 -5.50
CA TRP A 403 8.55 17.17 -4.15
C TRP A 403 7.23 16.44 -3.86
N MET A 404 6.41 16.15 -4.88
CA MET A 404 5.21 15.35 -4.71
C MET A 404 5.58 13.91 -4.31
N ASN A 405 6.60 13.34 -4.96
CA ASN A 405 7.12 12.01 -4.68
C ASN A 405 7.85 11.95 -3.33
N LEU A 406 8.69 12.95 -3.03
CA LEU A 406 9.31 13.07 -1.71
C LEU A 406 8.26 13.13 -0.59
N SER A 407 7.12 13.81 -0.81
CA SER A 407 6.04 13.91 0.19
C SER A 407 5.45 12.55 0.59
N LYS A 408 5.49 11.56 -0.32
CA LYS A 408 5.03 10.18 -0.08
C LYS A 408 6.13 9.26 0.46
N ASN A 409 7.39 9.65 0.31
CA ASN A 409 8.53 8.81 0.64
C ASN A 409 8.70 8.69 2.17
N THR A 410 8.40 7.50 2.70
CA THR A 410 8.46 7.23 4.14
C THR A 410 9.89 7.08 4.69
N ALA A 411 10.88 6.95 3.82
CA ALA A 411 12.28 6.78 4.19
C ALA A 411 13.05 8.09 4.40
N LEU A 412 12.45 9.25 4.09
CA LEU A 412 13.09 10.54 4.36
C LEU A 412 13.33 10.73 5.88
N PRO A 413 14.33 11.53 6.27
CA PRO A 413 14.60 11.91 7.66
C PRO A 413 13.56 12.92 8.15
N TRP A 414 12.29 12.50 8.21
CA TRP A 414 11.16 13.34 8.58
C TRP A 414 11.37 13.97 9.95
N SER A 415 11.25 15.29 9.98
CA SER A 415 11.26 16.12 11.18
C SER A 415 10.43 17.36 10.91
N LEU A 416 9.87 18.00 11.94
CA LEU A 416 9.18 19.28 11.74
C LEU A 416 10.14 20.38 11.26
N GLN A 417 11.45 20.20 11.40
CA GLN A 417 12.44 21.07 10.76
C GLN A 417 12.46 20.92 9.24
N LEU A 418 12.47 19.69 8.74
CA LEU A 418 12.40 19.41 7.31
C LEU A 418 11.05 19.88 6.73
N VAL A 419 9.94 19.63 7.44
CA VAL A 419 8.61 20.08 7.03
C VAL A 419 8.56 21.60 6.95
N GLU A 420 8.97 22.30 8.01
CA GLU A 420 8.96 23.78 8.06
C GLU A 420 9.85 24.42 6.99
N ARG A 421 11.03 23.84 6.72
CA ARG A 421 11.96 24.42 5.75
C ARG A 421 11.38 24.48 4.33
N TYR A 422 10.54 23.51 3.97
CA TYR A 422 9.97 23.37 2.63
C TYR A 422 8.44 23.33 2.66
N GLU A 423 7.82 24.05 3.60
CA GLU A 423 6.38 23.99 3.86
C GLU A 423 5.51 24.25 2.62
N ASP A 424 6.00 25.09 1.69
CA ASP A 424 5.34 25.44 0.43
C ASP A 424 5.59 24.44 -0.72
N ARG A 425 6.56 23.52 -0.58
CA ARG A 425 6.89 22.52 -1.61
C ARG A 425 6.22 21.17 -1.34
N TRP A 426 5.86 20.89 -0.08
CA TRP A 426 5.25 19.62 0.29
C TRP A 426 3.81 19.49 -0.20
N CYS A 427 3.44 18.27 -0.56
CA CYS A 427 2.05 17.89 -0.80
C CYS A 427 1.43 17.45 0.54
N TRP A 428 0.61 18.33 1.13
CA TRP A 428 0.08 18.13 2.49
C TRP A 428 -0.91 16.98 2.62
N SER A 429 -1.62 16.63 1.54
CA SER A 429 -2.42 15.41 1.51
C SER A 429 -1.56 14.16 1.73
N ASN A 430 -0.40 14.06 1.07
CA ASN A 430 0.54 12.95 1.27
C ASN A 430 1.19 13.00 2.66
N LEU A 431 1.54 14.19 3.16
CA LEU A 431 2.06 14.35 4.53
C LEU A 431 1.05 13.90 5.61
N SER A 432 -0.25 14.08 5.35
CA SER A 432 -1.30 13.64 6.27
C SER A 432 -1.40 12.11 6.38
N GLU A 433 -0.93 11.38 5.36
CA GLU A 433 -0.83 9.92 5.39
C GLU A 433 0.53 9.42 5.94
N ASN A 434 1.49 10.33 6.14
CA ASN A 434 2.79 10.00 6.71
C ASN A 434 2.73 9.87 8.23
N GLY A 435 2.82 8.64 8.75
CA GLY A 435 2.73 8.37 10.19
C GLY A 435 3.72 9.14 11.08
N THR A 436 4.90 9.52 10.57
CA THR A 436 5.91 10.27 11.35
C THR A 436 5.52 11.73 11.54
N VAL A 437 4.82 12.34 10.57
CA VAL A 437 4.32 13.72 10.67
C VAL A 437 2.91 13.74 11.28
N ALA A 438 2.07 12.78 10.94
CA ALA A 438 0.69 12.67 11.43
C ALA A 438 0.57 12.31 12.92
N GLN A 439 1.61 11.73 13.54
CA GLN A 439 1.58 11.33 14.98
C GLN A 439 1.39 12.50 15.96
N TYR A 440 1.62 13.74 15.54
CA TYR A 440 1.51 14.91 16.41
C TYR A 440 0.05 15.32 16.61
N LEU A 441 -0.55 14.82 17.68
CA LEU A 441 -1.92 15.19 18.08
C LEU A 441 -1.99 16.61 18.65
N MET A 442 -2.95 17.37 18.16
CA MET A 442 -3.24 18.74 18.59
C MET A 442 -4.32 18.76 19.68
N ARG A 443 -4.27 19.80 20.52
CA ARG A 443 -5.36 20.04 21.48
C ARG A 443 -6.54 20.67 20.72
N PRO A 444 -7.79 20.49 21.18
CA PRO A 444 -8.94 21.13 20.54
C PRO A 444 -8.79 22.66 20.39
N ALA A 445 -8.13 23.33 21.34
CA ALA A 445 -7.84 24.76 21.27
C ALA A 445 -6.88 25.13 20.11
N ASP A 446 -5.89 24.29 19.83
CA ASP A 446 -4.94 24.50 18.74
C ASP A 446 -5.67 24.41 17.38
N ILE A 447 -6.55 23.41 17.24
CA ILE A 447 -7.36 23.20 16.03
C ILE A 447 -8.32 24.38 15.82
N ILE A 448 -9.00 24.83 16.88
CA ILE A 448 -9.86 26.02 16.83
C ILE A 448 -9.08 27.25 16.35
N GLU A 449 -7.85 27.42 16.84
CA GLU A 449 -7.00 28.55 16.47
C GLU A 449 -6.61 28.51 14.99
N ILE A 450 -6.19 27.36 14.48
CA ILE A 450 -5.86 27.14 13.06
C ILE A 450 -7.09 27.39 12.19
N MET A 451 -8.21 26.74 12.51
CA MET A 451 -9.45 26.86 11.73
C MET A 451 -9.95 28.31 11.72
N THR A 452 -9.97 28.99 12.88
CA THR A 452 -10.43 30.39 12.95
C THR A 452 -9.54 31.33 12.13
N LYS A 453 -8.22 31.11 12.11
CA LYS A 453 -7.31 31.89 11.29
C LYS A 453 -7.65 31.76 9.79
N HIS A 454 -7.75 30.52 9.30
CA HIS A 454 -8.02 30.29 7.89
C HIS A 454 -9.44 30.68 7.46
N LEU A 455 -10.41 30.62 8.38
CA LEU A 455 -11.76 31.14 8.11
C LEU A 455 -11.76 32.63 7.81
N ILE A 456 -11.03 33.42 8.60
CA ILE A 456 -10.89 34.86 8.35
C ILE A 456 -10.23 35.10 6.99
N GLU A 457 -9.21 34.31 6.65
CA GLU A 457 -8.54 34.42 5.33
C GLU A 457 -9.49 34.08 4.18
N LEU A 458 -10.29 33.02 4.32
CA LEU A 458 -11.29 32.61 3.32
C LEU A 458 -12.41 33.66 3.16
N GLU A 459 -12.88 34.26 4.26
CA GLU A 459 -13.88 35.34 4.24
C GLU A 459 -13.32 36.61 3.58
N VAL A 460 -12.07 36.96 3.85
CA VAL A 460 -11.39 38.10 3.19
C VAL A 460 -11.23 37.83 1.69
N ILE A 461 -10.77 36.64 1.29
CA ILE A 461 -10.64 36.26 -0.13
C ILE A 461 -12.00 36.31 -0.83
N ARG A 462 -13.06 35.83 -0.17
CA ARG A 462 -14.41 35.85 -0.71
C ARG A 462 -14.93 37.28 -0.88
N GLY A 463 -14.74 38.14 0.12
CA GLY A 463 -15.08 39.57 0.02
C GLY A 463 -14.33 40.27 -1.11
N MET A 464 -13.02 40.00 -1.27
CA MET A 464 -12.22 40.55 -2.37
C MET A 464 -12.68 40.06 -3.75
N LYS A 465 -13.16 38.81 -3.86
CA LYS A 465 -13.75 38.29 -5.10
C LYS A 465 -15.10 38.92 -5.40
N GLU A 466 -15.95 39.11 -4.39
CA GLU A 466 -17.25 39.77 -4.53
C GLU A 466 -17.07 41.25 -4.94
N ASP A 467 -16.08 41.95 -4.38
CA ASP A 467 -15.72 43.32 -4.76
C ASP A 467 -15.09 43.41 -6.17
N ALA A 468 -14.28 42.42 -6.57
CA ALA A 468 -13.67 42.37 -7.91
C ALA A 468 -14.70 42.09 -9.03
N ILE A 469 -15.81 41.42 -8.68
CA ILE A 469 -16.93 41.17 -9.59
C ILE A 469 -17.80 42.44 -9.76
N ASP A 470 -17.77 43.37 -8.79
CA ASP A 470 -18.52 44.64 -8.86
C ASP A 470 -17.77 45.76 -9.63
N GLU A 471 -16.45 45.58 -9.89
CA GLU A 471 -15.61 46.57 -10.60
C GLU A 471 -15.22 46.19 -12.04
N THR A 472 -15.57 45.01 -12.56
CA THR A 472 -15.29 44.66 -13.97
C THR A 472 -16.50 44.03 -14.69
N ASP A 473 -17.26 44.87 -15.40
CA ASP A 473 -18.16 44.45 -16.48
C ASP A 473 -17.31 44.16 -17.73
N THR A 474 -16.62 43.02 -17.76
CA THR A 474 -16.07 42.41 -19.00
C THR A 474 -15.65 40.94 -18.78
N ASP A 475 -16.35 40.03 -19.48
CA ASP A 475 -15.97 38.64 -19.86
C ASP A 475 -15.03 37.87 -18.91
N PHE A 476 -15.57 37.47 -17.76
CA PHE A 476 -14.87 36.61 -16.78
C PHE A 476 -14.92 35.10 -17.15
N GLU A 477 -15.76 34.69 -18.11
CA GLU A 477 -15.81 33.28 -18.56
C GLU A 477 -14.52 32.84 -19.29
N ALA A 478 -13.74 33.78 -19.86
CA ALA A 478 -12.48 33.46 -20.52
C ALA A 478 -11.31 33.18 -19.56
N LEU A 479 -11.39 33.63 -18.30
CA LEU A 479 -10.33 33.44 -17.28
C LEU A 479 -10.51 32.15 -16.45
N LEU A 480 -11.70 31.56 -16.44
CA LEU A 480 -11.96 30.30 -15.76
C LEU A 480 -11.28 29.10 -16.47
N ASP A 481 -11.09 29.16 -17.79
CA ASP A 481 -10.48 28.06 -18.56
C ASP A 481 -8.95 27.94 -18.37
N GLU A 482 -8.27 29.01 -17.95
CA GLU A 482 -6.80 29.01 -17.71
C GLU A 482 -6.41 28.49 -16.31
N CYS A 483 -7.32 28.51 -15.32
CA CYS A 483 -7.04 27.95 -14.00
C CYS A 483 -7.25 26.43 -13.91
N PHE A 484 -8.03 25.84 -14.82
CA PHE A 484 -8.28 24.39 -14.86
C PHE A 484 -7.33 23.60 -15.78
N THR A 485 -6.41 24.28 -16.49
CA THR A 485 -5.52 23.65 -17.49
C THR A 485 -4.04 23.59 -17.11
N LYS A 486 -3.69 23.74 -15.82
CA LYS A 486 -2.40 23.20 -15.31
C LYS A 486 -2.44 21.68 -15.16
N THR A 487 -2.87 20.98 -16.21
CA THR A 487 -2.37 19.66 -16.53
C THR A 487 -1.04 19.86 -17.26
N SER A 488 0.01 19.25 -16.74
CA SER A 488 1.33 19.16 -17.38
C SER A 488 1.21 18.93 -18.90
N PRO A 489 2.05 19.57 -19.75
CA PRO A 489 2.10 19.22 -21.16
C PRO A 489 2.52 17.76 -21.29
N ARG A 490 1.64 16.93 -21.84
CA ARG A 490 1.99 15.61 -22.39
C ARG A 490 3.10 15.83 -23.42
N SER A 491 4.33 15.44 -23.10
CA SER A 491 5.35 15.15 -24.10
C SER A 491 5.10 13.75 -24.66
N TYR A 492 4.97 13.68 -25.98
CA TYR A 492 4.93 12.47 -26.79
C TYR A 492 6.23 11.67 -26.71
#